data_AF-A0A7C6PKG2-F1
#
_entry.id   AF-A0A7C6PKG2-F1
#
_cell.length_a   1.000
_cell.length_b   1.000
_cell.length_c   1.000
_cell.angle_alpha   90.00
_cell.angle_beta   90.00
_cell.angle_gamma   90.00
#
_symmetry.space_group_name_H-M   'P 1'
#
loop_
_entity.id
_entity.type
_entity.pdbx_description
1 polymer ?
#
loop_
_entity_poly.entity_id
_entity_poly.type
_entity_poly.pdbx_seq_one_letter_code
_entity_poly.pdbx_strand_id
1 'polypeptide(L)'
;MENGRSPAFAIISTIGPELLFNLVTTSEAAEGRHGWLLDSVNEEEGRLAVLTRDFIWVLGNRGIERLSQASVDERCRLSPELAGIYGFFGGRGVGSRRDRHFFLTTDTHMGRTAARALSVFLRRQGMYVDLFVPRRFTPRLPDGFGAGMKEIARWCQDTFPKLRQQGYQLVFNLNGGPEALTSYLGRIASLYEAATAPIVTHYL
;
A
#
# COMPACT_ATOMS: atom_id res chain seq x y z
N MET A 1 5.99 -35.56 -12.00
CA MET A 1 6.82 -35.12 -10.86
C MET A 1 6.89 -33.59 -10.91
N GLU A 2 5.94 -32.92 -10.26
CA GLU A 2 6.01 -31.46 -10.12
C GLU A 2 7.16 -31.12 -9.19
N ASN A 3 8.13 -30.35 -9.69
CA ASN A 3 9.21 -29.83 -8.88
C ASN A 3 8.61 -29.11 -7.66
N GLY A 4 8.94 -29.58 -6.45
CA GLY A 4 8.48 -29.05 -5.15
C GLY A 4 8.96 -27.63 -4.82
N ARG A 5 8.91 -26.71 -5.79
CA ARG A 5 9.14 -25.29 -5.58
C ARG A 5 7.85 -24.66 -5.08
N SER A 6 7.94 -23.93 -3.98
CA SER A 6 6.83 -23.10 -3.48
C SER A 6 6.30 -22.19 -4.60
N PRO A 7 4.99 -21.93 -4.64
CA PRO A 7 4.39 -21.01 -5.62
C PRO A 7 5.01 -19.62 -5.53
N ALA A 8 4.99 -18.88 -6.64
CA ALA A 8 5.34 -17.47 -6.67
C ALA A 8 4.07 -16.62 -6.61
N PHE A 9 4.08 -15.55 -5.82
CA PHE A 9 2.93 -14.71 -5.59
C PHE A 9 3.08 -13.35 -6.25
N ALA A 10 1.99 -12.85 -6.81
CA ALA A 10 1.84 -11.44 -7.13
C ALA A 10 0.90 -10.83 -6.08
N ILE A 11 1.45 -10.00 -5.21
CA ILE A 11 0.74 -9.38 -4.10
C ILE A 11 0.32 -7.97 -4.52
N ILE A 12 -0.98 -7.73 -4.64
CA ILE A 12 -1.57 -6.44 -4.98
C ILE A 12 -2.03 -5.78 -3.68
N SER A 13 -1.30 -4.75 -3.24
CA SER A 13 -1.59 -4.01 -2.02
C SER A 13 -2.16 -2.64 -2.33
N THR A 14 -3.33 -2.32 -1.80
CA THR A 14 -3.78 -0.92 -1.72
C THR A 14 -3.01 -0.21 -0.62
N ILE A 15 -2.51 0.99 -0.92
CA ILE A 15 -1.72 1.79 0.02
C ILE A 15 -2.46 3.06 0.38
N GLY A 16 -2.64 3.28 1.68
CA GLY A 16 -3.22 4.48 2.24
C GLY A 16 -2.23 5.33 3.05
N PRO A 17 -2.74 6.41 3.66
CA PRO A 17 -1.95 7.34 4.45
C PRO A 17 -1.62 6.87 5.87
N GLU A 18 -2.13 5.71 6.31
CA GLU A 18 -2.13 5.25 7.70
C GLU A 18 -0.72 5.18 8.30
N LEU A 19 0.27 4.76 7.52
CA LEU A 19 1.68 4.80 7.94
C LEU A 19 2.09 6.19 8.43
N LEU A 20 1.68 7.25 7.73
CA LEU A 20 2.05 8.62 8.09
C LEU A 20 1.35 9.08 9.36
N PHE A 21 0.06 8.76 9.51
CA PHE A 21 -0.69 9.06 10.73
C PHE A 21 -0.06 8.39 11.96
N ASN A 22 0.33 7.12 11.84
CA ASN A 22 0.94 6.35 12.93
C ASN A 22 2.36 6.80 13.30
N LEU A 23 2.96 7.72 12.53
CA LEU A 23 4.30 8.27 12.78
C LEU A 23 4.28 9.67 13.40
N VAL A 24 3.09 10.28 13.55
CA VAL A 24 2.94 11.55 14.26
C VAL A 24 3.18 11.31 15.75
N THR A 25 4.15 12.03 16.33
CA THR A 25 4.44 11.94 17.76
C THR A 25 3.38 12.67 18.59
N THR A 26 3.29 12.36 19.89
CA THR A 26 2.40 13.06 20.81
C THR A 26 2.65 14.58 20.86
N SER A 27 3.91 15.02 20.79
CA SER A 27 4.25 16.45 20.75
C SER A 27 3.74 17.11 19.46
N GLU A 28 3.97 16.47 18.32
CA GLU A 28 3.49 16.97 17.02
C GLU A 28 1.96 16.99 16.93
N ALA A 29 1.29 16.00 17.52
CA ALA A 29 -0.16 15.98 17.63
C ALA A 29 -0.67 17.15 18.51
N ALA A 30 -0.01 17.42 19.63
CA ALA A 30 -0.32 18.56 20.50
C ALA A 30 -0.11 19.92 19.81
N GLU A 31 0.82 19.99 18.86
CA GLU A 31 1.03 21.15 17.98
C GLU A 31 0.01 21.24 16.82
N GLY A 32 -0.97 20.33 16.76
CA GLY A 32 -2.00 20.33 15.72
C GLY A 32 -1.58 19.69 14.39
N ARG A 33 -0.39 19.09 14.29
CA ARG A 33 0.11 18.50 13.03
C ARG A 33 -0.71 17.29 12.56
N HIS A 34 -1.42 16.62 13.47
CA HIS A 34 -2.39 15.60 13.08
C HIS A 34 -3.54 16.19 12.24
N GLY A 35 -4.00 17.40 12.59
CA GLY A 35 -5.02 18.13 11.82
C GLY A 35 -4.53 18.44 10.41
N TRP A 36 -3.26 18.82 10.25
CA TRP A 36 -2.66 19.07 8.93
C TRP A 36 -2.75 17.86 8.00
N LEU A 37 -2.56 16.65 8.54
CA LEU A 37 -2.69 15.42 7.75
C LEU A 37 -4.14 15.13 7.36
N LEU A 38 -5.08 15.30 8.30
CA LEU A 38 -6.51 15.11 8.02
C LEU A 38 -6.98 16.01 6.88
N ASP A 39 -6.61 17.28 6.92
CA ASP A 39 -6.99 18.26 5.90
C ASP A 39 -6.33 17.99 4.53
N SER A 40 -5.27 17.18 4.50
CA SER A 40 -4.44 16.92 3.31
C SER A 40 -4.69 15.55 2.66
N VAL A 41 -5.51 14.70 3.27
CA VAL A 41 -5.61 13.27 2.91
C VAL A 41 -5.97 13.03 1.43
N ASN A 42 -6.75 13.95 0.86
CA ASN A 42 -7.23 13.89 -0.52
C ASN A 42 -6.54 14.91 -1.45
N GLU A 43 -5.47 15.57 -1.00
CA GLU A 43 -4.80 16.62 -1.75
C GLU A 43 -3.59 16.11 -2.53
N GLU A 44 -3.43 16.63 -3.74
CA GLU A 44 -2.21 16.51 -4.52
C GLU A 44 -1.13 17.47 -3.98
N GLU A 45 0.13 17.15 -4.23
CA GLU A 45 1.28 17.91 -3.69
C GLU A 45 1.22 19.41 -4.00
N GLY A 46 0.84 19.76 -5.24
CA GLY A 46 0.78 21.16 -5.68
C GLY A 46 -0.31 22.00 -5.02
N ARG A 47 -1.21 21.37 -4.25
CA ARG A 47 -2.31 22.05 -3.53
C ARG A 47 -2.03 22.22 -2.04
N LEU A 48 -0.95 21.63 -1.55
CA LEU A 48 -0.59 21.68 -0.14
C LEU A 48 0.17 22.97 0.20
N ALA A 49 -0.06 23.47 1.41
CA ALA A 49 0.84 24.43 2.02
C ALA A 49 2.25 23.82 2.16
N VAL A 50 3.29 24.63 1.93
CA VAL A 50 4.69 24.19 1.95
C VAL A 50 5.04 23.46 3.25
N LEU A 51 4.64 23.99 4.40
CA LEU A 51 4.90 23.37 5.70
C LEU A 51 4.25 21.98 5.83
N THR A 52 3.01 21.84 5.34
CA THR A 52 2.30 20.56 5.39
C THR A 52 2.93 19.52 4.46
N ARG A 53 3.30 19.93 3.24
CA ARG A 53 4.03 19.08 2.29
C ARG A 53 5.37 18.61 2.89
N ASP A 54 6.15 19.54 3.43
CA ASP A 54 7.47 19.23 3.98
C ASP A 54 7.33 18.31 5.22
N PHE A 55 6.30 18.52 6.04
CA PHE A 55 6.00 17.63 7.16
C PHE A 55 5.62 16.21 6.70
N ILE A 56 4.78 16.07 5.68
CA ILE A 56 4.45 14.77 5.07
C ILE A 56 5.71 14.07 4.58
N TRP A 57 6.62 14.80 3.92
CA TRP A 57 7.91 14.26 3.48
C TRP A 57 8.78 13.77 4.64
N VAL A 58 8.85 14.55 5.72
CA VAL A 58 9.56 14.17 6.96
C VAL A 58 9.00 12.87 7.52
N LEU A 59 7.67 12.73 7.60
CA LEU A 59 7.02 11.48 8.05
C LEU A 59 7.37 10.31 7.13
N GLY A 60 7.42 10.51 5.81
CA GLY A 60 7.83 9.47 4.88
C GLY A 60 9.25 8.94 5.13
N ASN A 61 10.21 9.84 5.38
CA ASN A 61 11.59 9.44 5.69
C ASN A 61 11.70 8.78 7.07
N ARG A 62 11.01 9.34 8.07
CA ARG A 62 10.87 8.74 9.41
C ARG A 62 10.30 7.32 9.33
N GLY A 63 9.32 7.10 8.45
CA GLY A 63 8.72 5.78 8.23
C GLY A 63 9.72 4.77 7.70
N ILE A 64 10.58 5.15 6.74
CA ILE A 64 11.63 4.27 6.22
C ILE A 64 12.59 3.84 7.34
N GLU A 65 13.02 4.78 8.18
CA GLU A 65 13.95 4.51 9.29
C GLU A 65 13.28 3.63 10.36
N ARG A 66 12.09 4.02 10.82
CA ARG A 66 11.36 3.30 11.87
C ARG A 66 11.03 1.87 11.44
N LEU A 67 10.55 1.66 10.21
CA LEU A 67 10.26 0.32 9.69
C LEU A 67 11.52 -0.55 9.62
N SER A 68 12.68 0.03 9.27
CA SER A 68 13.93 -0.72 9.18
C SER A 68 14.40 -1.24 10.55
N GLN A 69 14.09 -0.53 11.63
CA GLN A 69 14.52 -0.85 13.00
C GLN A 69 13.45 -1.59 13.83
N ALA A 70 12.19 -1.46 13.44
CA ALA A 70 11.04 -2.01 14.17
C ALA A 70 10.98 -3.54 14.15
N SER A 71 10.39 -4.12 15.21
CA SER A 71 9.98 -5.53 15.21
C SER A 71 8.86 -5.79 14.20
N VAL A 72 8.55 -7.06 13.92
CA VAL A 72 7.41 -7.41 13.04
C VAL A 72 6.11 -6.83 13.60
N ASP A 73 5.84 -6.97 14.89
CA ASP A 73 4.59 -6.47 15.50
C ASP A 73 4.50 -4.94 15.45
N GLU A 74 5.63 -4.25 15.66
CA GLU A 74 5.68 -2.80 15.50
C GLU A 74 5.43 -2.38 14.04
N ARG A 75 6.01 -3.07 13.05
CA ARG A 75 5.76 -2.80 11.63
C ARG A 75 4.29 -2.96 11.27
N CYS A 76 3.65 -4.00 11.80
CA CYS A 76 2.24 -4.26 11.54
C CYS A 76 1.31 -3.25 12.23
N ARG A 77 1.69 -2.74 13.41
CA ARG A 77 0.98 -1.62 14.04
C ARG A 77 1.15 -0.30 13.27
N LEU A 78 2.31 -0.11 12.66
CA LEU A 78 2.59 1.10 11.87
C LEU A 78 1.87 1.11 10.52
N SER A 79 1.74 -0.03 9.84
CA SER A 79 1.15 -0.13 8.50
C SER A 79 0.22 -1.34 8.39
N PRO A 80 -1.08 -1.11 8.11
CA PRO A 80 -2.02 -2.20 7.87
C PRO A 80 -1.65 -3.01 6.61
N GLU A 81 -0.97 -2.39 5.64
CA GLU A 81 -0.46 -3.09 4.46
C GLU A 81 0.63 -4.10 4.83
N LEU A 82 1.60 -3.70 5.67
CA LEU A 82 2.59 -4.64 6.20
C LEU A 82 1.92 -5.70 7.07
N ALA A 83 0.88 -5.33 7.81
CA ALA A 83 0.11 -6.30 8.58
C ALA A 83 -0.45 -7.42 7.69
N GLY A 84 -1.09 -7.05 6.58
CA GLY A 84 -1.60 -8.03 5.61
C GLY A 84 -0.50 -8.88 4.97
N ILE A 85 0.64 -8.27 4.60
CA ILE A 85 1.78 -8.99 4.01
C ILE A 85 2.35 -10.00 5.00
N TYR A 86 2.67 -9.58 6.23
CA TYR A 86 3.20 -10.49 7.25
C TYR A 86 2.19 -11.57 7.62
N GLY A 87 0.91 -11.21 7.75
CA GLY A 87 -0.16 -12.16 8.02
C GLY A 87 -0.25 -13.25 6.96
N PHE A 88 -0.19 -12.87 5.68
CA PHE A 88 -0.21 -13.82 4.56
C PHE A 88 0.98 -14.80 4.59
N PHE A 89 2.19 -14.31 4.92
CA PHE A 89 3.39 -15.14 5.01
C PHE A 89 3.63 -15.78 6.39
N GLY A 90 2.62 -15.75 7.27
CA GLY A 90 2.68 -16.38 8.60
C GLY A 90 3.73 -15.77 9.53
N GLY A 91 3.95 -14.46 9.46
CA GLY A 91 4.83 -13.68 10.34
C GLY A 91 6.34 -13.85 10.09
N ARG A 92 6.75 -14.76 9.19
CA ARG A 92 8.16 -15.12 8.97
C ARG A 92 8.92 -14.17 8.04
N GLY A 93 8.23 -13.29 7.34
CA GLY A 93 8.83 -12.38 6.37
C GLY A 93 7.78 -11.69 5.51
N VAL A 94 8.26 -11.04 4.45
CA VAL A 94 7.43 -10.28 3.51
C VAL A 94 7.29 -10.96 2.15
N GLY A 95 7.77 -12.20 2.01
CA GLY A 95 7.75 -12.99 0.79
C GLY A 95 9.12 -13.57 0.43
N SER A 96 9.22 -14.06 -0.79
CA SER A 96 10.42 -14.59 -1.43
C SER A 96 10.87 -13.69 -2.58
N ARG A 97 12.14 -13.82 -3.01
CA ARG A 97 12.67 -13.04 -4.16
C ARG A 97 11.98 -13.32 -5.49
N ARG A 98 11.14 -14.35 -5.58
CA ARG A 98 10.35 -14.65 -6.78
C ARG A 98 9.02 -13.90 -6.78
N ASP A 99 8.57 -13.48 -5.60
CA ASP A 99 7.30 -12.79 -5.43
C ASP A 99 7.41 -11.35 -5.92
N ARG A 100 6.29 -10.83 -6.39
CA ARG A 100 6.17 -9.45 -6.88
C ARG A 100 5.14 -8.71 -6.06
N HIS A 101 5.52 -7.56 -5.54
CA HIS A 101 4.59 -6.65 -4.87
C HIS A 101 4.18 -5.56 -5.84
N PHE A 102 2.88 -5.34 -5.98
CA PHE A 102 2.29 -4.24 -6.72
C PHE A 102 1.57 -3.35 -5.72
N PHE A 103 2.08 -2.13 -5.56
CA PHE A 103 1.47 -1.12 -4.70
C PHE A 103 0.55 -0.24 -5.54
N LEU A 104 -0.71 -0.17 -5.12
CA LEU A 104 -1.72 0.67 -5.73
C LEU A 104 -2.09 1.79 -4.78
N THR A 105 -1.94 3.04 -5.21
CA THR A 105 -2.33 4.20 -4.39
C THR A 105 -2.97 5.28 -5.24
N THR A 106 -3.62 6.24 -4.58
CA THR A 106 -4.15 7.46 -5.22
C THR A 106 -3.01 8.40 -5.59
N ASP A 107 -3.29 9.44 -6.38
CA ASP A 107 -2.28 10.44 -6.72
C ASP A 107 -2.07 11.51 -5.64
N THR A 108 -2.69 11.35 -4.47
CA THR A 108 -2.52 12.25 -3.31
C THR A 108 -1.08 12.22 -2.81
N HIS A 109 -0.62 13.35 -2.27
CA HIS A 109 0.76 13.46 -1.79
C HIS A 109 1.03 12.48 -0.64
N MET A 110 0.05 12.29 0.25
CA MET A 110 0.15 11.34 1.36
C MET A 110 0.20 9.88 0.88
N GLY A 111 -0.68 9.49 -0.05
CA GLY A 111 -0.70 8.14 -0.62
C GLY A 111 0.62 7.80 -1.32
N ARG A 112 1.12 8.70 -2.17
CA ARG A 112 2.42 8.56 -2.83
C ARG A 112 3.58 8.47 -1.83
N THR A 113 3.55 9.28 -0.77
CA THR A 113 4.62 9.31 0.24
C THR A 113 4.66 8.02 1.06
N ALA A 114 3.51 7.52 1.49
CA ALA A 114 3.40 6.24 2.20
C ALA A 114 3.84 5.07 1.30
N ALA A 115 3.35 5.02 0.05
CA ALA A 115 3.72 3.99 -0.91
C ALA A 115 5.22 4.00 -1.23
N ARG A 116 5.83 5.18 -1.32
CA ARG A 116 7.30 5.32 -1.46
C ARG A 116 8.02 4.73 -0.25
N ALA A 117 7.62 5.10 0.97
CA ALA A 117 8.27 4.64 2.19
C ALA A 117 8.22 3.11 2.32
N LEU A 118 7.04 2.52 2.10
CA LEU A 118 6.85 1.07 2.10
C LEU A 118 7.65 0.39 0.98
N SER A 119 7.70 0.98 -0.22
CA SER A 119 8.45 0.43 -1.35
C SER A 119 9.95 0.37 -1.04
N VAL A 120 10.49 1.44 -0.44
CA VAL A 120 11.90 1.49 -0.02
C VAL A 120 12.17 0.42 1.03
N PHE A 121 11.29 0.29 2.03
CA PHE A 121 11.41 -0.73 3.06
C PHE A 121 11.43 -2.15 2.47
N LEU A 122 10.44 -2.52 1.64
CA LEU A 122 10.37 -3.86 1.05
C LEU A 122 11.54 -4.15 0.10
N ARG A 123 11.97 -3.16 -0.70
CA ARG A 123 13.15 -3.33 -1.58
C ARG A 123 14.43 -3.56 -0.79
N ARG A 124 14.58 -2.92 0.39
CA ARG A 124 15.70 -3.21 1.31
C ARG A 124 15.66 -4.63 1.89
N GLN A 125 14.47 -5.24 1.97
CA GLN A 125 14.32 -6.66 2.29
C GLN A 125 14.58 -7.59 1.07
N GLY A 126 14.98 -7.03 -0.07
CA GLY A 126 15.27 -7.77 -1.29
C GLY A 126 14.04 -8.14 -2.12
N MET A 127 12.90 -7.50 -1.88
CA MET A 127 11.66 -7.74 -2.63
C MET A 127 11.58 -6.89 -3.91
N TYR A 128 10.94 -7.43 -4.93
CA TYR A 128 10.56 -6.67 -6.11
C TYR A 128 9.24 -5.94 -5.86
N VAL A 129 9.23 -4.62 -6.06
CA VAL A 129 8.06 -3.76 -5.80
C VAL A 129 7.85 -2.84 -6.98
N ASP A 130 6.67 -2.90 -7.60
CA ASP A 130 6.18 -1.95 -8.60
C ASP A 130 5.11 -1.05 -7.97
N LEU A 131 5.20 0.25 -8.26
CA LEU A 131 4.23 1.24 -7.82
C LEU A 131 3.34 1.61 -9.01
N PHE A 132 2.04 1.35 -8.89
CA PHE A 132 1.04 1.79 -9.83
C PHE A 132 0.21 2.92 -9.21
N VAL A 133 0.23 4.09 -9.84
CA VAL A 133 -0.59 5.24 -9.47
C VAL A 133 -1.45 5.61 -10.68
N PRO A 134 -2.77 5.36 -10.64
CA PRO A 134 -3.65 5.73 -11.74
C PRO A 134 -3.66 7.25 -11.91
N ARG A 135 -3.73 7.71 -13.15
CA ARG A 135 -3.73 9.14 -13.47
C ARG A 135 -5.04 9.78 -13.02
N ARG A 136 -4.94 10.99 -12.47
CA ARG A 136 -6.08 11.81 -12.03
C ARG A 136 -6.96 11.09 -11.01
N PHE A 137 -6.38 10.19 -10.22
CA PHE A 137 -7.09 9.43 -9.20
C PHE A 137 -7.11 10.17 -7.87
N THR A 138 -7.57 11.42 -7.93
CA THR A 138 -7.77 12.29 -6.76
C THR A 138 -9.22 12.14 -6.29
N PRO A 139 -9.49 11.58 -5.10
CA PRO A 139 -10.85 11.33 -4.64
C PRO A 139 -11.72 12.58 -4.51
N ARG A 140 -11.11 13.77 -4.39
CA ARG A 140 -11.80 15.07 -4.28
C ARG A 140 -12.44 15.55 -5.59
N LEU A 141 -12.00 15.02 -6.74
CA LEU A 141 -12.52 15.44 -8.04
C LEU A 141 -13.65 14.51 -8.50
N PRO A 142 -14.86 15.03 -8.81
CA PRO A 142 -16.00 14.21 -9.24
C PRO A 142 -15.69 13.27 -10.42
N ASP A 143 -14.88 13.74 -11.38
CA ASP A 143 -14.48 12.94 -12.55
C ASP A 143 -13.20 12.11 -12.30
N GLY A 144 -12.43 12.45 -11.27
CA GLY A 144 -11.11 11.84 -11.00
C GLY A 144 -11.23 10.42 -10.48
N PHE A 145 -12.19 10.17 -9.59
CA PHE A 145 -12.42 8.83 -9.07
C PHE A 145 -12.81 7.85 -10.19
N GLY A 146 -13.82 8.17 -11.00
CA GLY A 146 -14.26 7.32 -12.10
C GLY A 146 -13.18 7.07 -13.17
N ALA A 147 -12.37 8.08 -13.48
CA ALA A 147 -11.23 7.92 -14.39
C ALA A 147 -10.16 6.98 -13.82
N GLY A 148 -9.80 7.14 -12.55
CA GLY A 148 -8.85 6.26 -11.87
C GLY A 148 -9.33 4.81 -11.81
N MET A 149 -10.62 4.57 -11.52
CA MET A 149 -11.18 3.21 -11.53
C MET A 149 -11.10 2.56 -12.92
N LYS A 150 -11.32 3.32 -14.00
CA LYS A 150 -11.16 2.82 -15.37
C LYS A 150 -9.70 2.46 -15.68
N GLU A 151 -8.75 3.24 -15.21
CA GLU A 151 -7.33 2.92 -15.37
C GLU A 151 -6.92 1.69 -14.56
N ILE A 152 -7.43 1.54 -13.34
CA ILE A 152 -7.23 0.32 -12.54
C ILE A 152 -7.80 -0.90 -13.27
N ALA A 153 -9.02 -0.82 -13.80
CA ALA A 153 -9.64 -1.90 -14.56
C ALA A 153 -8.77 -2.34 -15.75
N ARG A 154 -8.26 -1.39 -16.54
CA ARG A 154 -7.36 -1.66 -17.67
C ARG A 154 -6.06 -2.29 -17.20
N TRP A 155 -5.45 -1.74 -16.16
CA TRP A 155 -4.22 -2.30 -15.59
C TRP A 155 -4.41 -3.75 -15.14
N CYS A 156 -5.53 -4.08 -14.48
CA CYS A 156 -5.86 -5.45 -14.10
C CYS A 156 -6.00 -6.36 -15.33
N GLN A 157 -6.73 -5.92 -16.35
CA GLN A 157 -6.92 -6.66 -17.62
C GLN A 157 -5.60 -6.93 -18.33
N ASP A 158 -4.68 -5.96 -18.33
CA ASP A 158 -3.39 -6.06 -19.02
C ASP A 158 -2.32 -6.83 -18.24
N THR A 159 -2.42 -6.85 -16.91
CA THR A 159 -1.36 -7.35 -16.02
C THR A 159 -1.66 -8.74 -15.48
N PHE A 160 -2.88 -8.99 -14.99
CA PHE A 160 -3.19 -10.22 -14.27
C PHE A 160 -3.17 -11.48 -15.14
N PRO A 161 -3.69 -11.48 -16.39
CA PRO A 161 -3.55 -12.64 -17.26
C PRO A 161 -2.09 -13.01 -17.54
N LYS A 162 -1.22 -12.01 -17.74
CA LYS A 162 0.22 -12.23 -17.98
C LYS A 162 0.91 -12.82 -16.75
N LEU A 163 0.59 -12.32 -15.55
CA LEU A 163 1.12 -12.88 -14.30
C LEU A 163 0.69 -14.35 -14.13
N ARG A 164 -0.59 -14.67 -14.38
CA ARG A 164 -1.08 -16.06 -14.31
C ARG A 164 -0.41 -16.95 -15.35
N GLN A 165 -0.21 -16.48 -16.58
CA GLN A 165 0.54 -17.20 -17.62
C GLN A 165 2.01 -17.46 -17.21
N GLN A 166 2.59 -16.56 -16.40
CA GLN A 166 3.93 -16.73 -15.82
C GLN A 166 3.95 -17.64 -14.57
N GLY A 167 2.79 -18.17 -14.15
CA GLY A 167 2.67 -19.07 -13.00
C GLY A 167 2.52 -18.37 -11.64
N TYR A 168 2.25 -17.06 -11.62
CA TYR A 168 1.99 -16.34 -10.38
C TYR A 168 0.58 -16.62 -9.85
N GLN A 169 0.47 -16.79 -8.54
CA GLN A 169 -0.79 -16.75 -7.81
C GLN A 169 -1.08 -15.31 -7.37
N LEU A 170 -2.29 -14.83 -7.64
CA LEU A 170 -2.69 -13.46 -7.29
C LEU A 170 -3.17 -13.42 -5.83
N VAL A 171 -2.67 -12.44 -5.07
CA VAL A 171 -3.03 -12.20 -3.68
C VAL A 171 -3.36 -10.73 -3.51
N PHE A 172 -4.57 -10.41 -3.05
CA PHE A 172 -5.01 -9.04 -2.81
C PHE A 172 -4.89 -8.71 -1.32
N ASN A 173 -4.03 -7.76 -1.00
CA ASN A 173 -3.92 -7.18 0.33
C ASN A 173 -4.68 -5.86 0.37
N LEU A 174 -5.88 -5.90 0.94
CA LEU A 174 -6.83 -4.79 0.97
C LEU A 174 -6.93 -4.15 2.35
N ASN A 175 -5.91 -4.33 3.19
CA ASN A 175 -5.93 -3.92 4.59
C ASN A 175 -5.75 -2.40 4.78
N GLY A 176 -5.15 -1.70 3.80
CA GLY A 176 -4.93 -0.25 3.84
C GLY A 176 -5.48 0.46 2.60
N GLY A 177 -5.56 1.79 2.66
CA GLY A 177 -6.02 2.60 1.54
C GLY A 177 -7.53 2.89 1.53
N PRO A 178 -7.99 3.73 0.58
CA PRO A 178 -9.36 4.22 0.58
C PRO A 178 -10.40 3.10 0.44
N GLU A 179 -11.46 3.14 1.23
CA GLU A 179 -12.53 2.12 1.27
C GLU A 179 -13.14 1.85 -0.11
N ALA A 180 -13.37 2.91 -0.90
CA ALA A 180 -13.92 2.76 -2.24
C ALA A 180 -12.97 1.98 -3.19
N LEU A 181 -11.65 2.11 -2.99
CA LEU A 181 -10.64 1.39 -3.74
C LEU A 181 -10.54 -0.07 -3.29
N THR A 182 -10.47 -0.31 -1.98
CA THR A 182 -10.42 -1.67 -1.42
C THR A 182 -11.67 -2.46 -1.78
N SER A 183 -12.85 -1.85 -1.68
CA SER A 183 -14.13 -2.46 -2.07
C SER A 183 -14.19 -2.84 -3.54
N TYR A 184 -13.66 -1.99 -4.42
CA TYR A 184 -13.62 -2.29 -5.85
C TYR A 184 -12.66 -3.42 -6.17
N LEU A 185 -11.45 -3.38 -5.63
CA LEU A 185 -10.47 -4.44 -5.84
C LEU A 185 -10.90 -5.76 -5.20
N GLY A 186 -11.68 -5.74 -4.14
CA GLY A 186 -12.32 -6.95 -3.59
C GLY A 186 -13.20 -7.65 -4.63
N ARG A 187 -14.00 -6.89 -5.40
CA ARG A 187 -14.79 -7.44 -6.50
C ARG A 187 -13.91 -8.00 -7.63
N ILE A 188 -12.82 -7.29 -7.97
CA ILE A 188 -11.85 -7.78 -8.95
C ILE A 188 -11.18 -9.07 -8.47
N ALA A 189 -10.78 -9.16 -7.21
CA ALA A 189 -10.19 -10.37 -6.63
C ALA A 189 -11.12 -11.57 -6.80
N SER A 190 -12.42 -11.42 -6.51
CA SER A 190 -13.42 -12.47 -6.73
C SER A 190 -13.53 -12.89 -8.20
N LEU A 191 -13.54 -11.93 -9.14
CA LEU A 191 -13.61 -12.22 -10.57
C LEU A 191 -12.41 -13.03 -11.10
N TYR A 192 -11.24 -12.85 -10.48
CA TYR A 192 -10.02 -13.56 -10.85
C TYR A 192 -9.76 -14.81 -9.99
N GLU A 193 -10.67 -15.17 -9.07
CA GLU A 193 -10.50 -16.25 -8.10
C GLU A 193 -9.20 -16.11 -7.29
N ALA A 194 -8.83 -14.87 -6.97
CA ALA A 194 -7.61 -14.55 -6.27
C ALA A 194 -7.78 -14.68 -4.76
N ALA A 195 -6.70 -15.04 -4.06
CA ALA A 195 -6.69 -15.04 -2.61
C ALA A 195 -6.69 -13.61 -2.07
N THR A 196 -7.20 -13.42 -0.85
CA THR A 196 -7.08 -12.16 -0.11
C THR A 196 -6.17 -12.36 1.10
N ALA A 197 -5.30 -11.38 1.37
CA ALA A 197 -4.50 -11.37 2.58
C ALA A 197 -5.43 -11.25 3.80
N PRO A 198 -5.09 -11.88 4.94
CA PRO A 198 -5.92 -11.81 6.12
C PRO A 198 -5.98 -10.36 6.65
N ILE A 199 -7.16 -9.97 7.12
CA ILE A 199 -7.31 -8.80 7.97
C ILE A 199 -6.75 -9.20 9.33
N VAL A 200 -5.65 -8.59 9.74
CA VAL A 200 -5.02 -8.90 11.03
C VAL A 200 -5.45 -7.86 12.05
N THR A 201 -6.31 -8.26 12.98
CA THR A 201 -6.82 -7.39 14.04
C THR A 201 -5.96 -7.40 15.30
N HIS A 202 -5.12 -8.43 15.52
CA HIS A 202 -4.20 -8.51 16.65
C HIS A 202 -2.89 -9.22 16.27
N TYR A 203 -1.76 -8.65 16.70
CA TYR A 203 -0.45 -9.30 16.75
C TYR A 203 -0.20 -9.68 18.21
N LEU A 204 -0.02 -10.97 18.48
CA LEU A 204 0.24 -11.53 19.82
C LEU A 204 1.62 -11.12 20.33
#